data_AF-A0A963GKF6-F1
#
_entry.id   AF-A0A963GKF6-F1
#
_cell.length_a   1.000
_cell.length_b   1.000
_cell.length_c   1.000
_cell.angle_alpha   90.00
_cell.angle_beta   90.00
_cell.angle_gamma   90.00
#
_symmetry.space_group_name_H-M   'P 1'
#
loop_
_entity.id
_entity.type
_entity.pdbx_description
1 polymer ?
#
loop_
_entity_poly.entity_id
_entity_poly.type
_entity_poly.pdbx_seq_one_letter_code
_entity_poly.pdbx_strand_id
1 'polypeptide(L)'
;MTPLFDRNMLHVGWIDGDHVFDRDIVWRAFASGDHLFCAVSNAWRGSRHGSALLDTSGLIVAWREGEPPRAARRLSPAAMAAMPMRPFRPKRPIDPRRPLFPQTPLEEWSPLGWQEWLFPLPPAGPDDADADTNRAPGNDDAAD
;
A
#
# COMPACT_ATOMS: atom_id res chain seq x y z
N MET A 1 -6.46 -14.50 -13.13
CA MET A 1 -6.64 -13.20 -12.45
C MET A 1 -7.88 -13.19 -11.58
N THR A 2 -7.71 -12.74 -10.34
CA THR A 2 -8.77 -12.60 -9.34
C THR A 2 -8.90 -11.13 -8.95
N PRO A 3 -10.12 -10.57 -8.84
CA PRO A 3 -10.31 -9.18 -8.44
C PRO A 3 -9.95 -8.95 -6.97
N LEU A 4 -9.46 -7.75 -6.68
CA LEU A 4 -9.19 -7.23 -5.35
C LEU A 4 -10.18 -6.12 -5.00
N PHE A 5 -10.70 -6.14 -3.78
CA PHE A 5 -11.65 -5.17 -3.26
C PHE A 5 -11.09 -4.42 -2.05
N ASP A 6 -11.46 -3.15 -1.88
CA ASP A 6 -11.19 -2.36 -0.68
C ASP A 6 -12.28 -2.53 0.37
N ARG A 7 -12.09 -1.99 1.59
CA ARG A 7 -13.06 -2.05 2.70
C ARG A 7 -14.50 -1.65 2.33
N ASN A 8 -14.68 -0.86 1.27
CA ASN A 8 -15.96 -0.40 0.77
C ASN A 8 -16.51 -1.30 -0.36
N MET A 9 -15.96 -2.50 -0.54
CA MET A 9 -16.29 -3.44 -1.61
C MET A 9 -16.04 -2.88 -3.02
N LEU A 10 -15.20 -1.84 -3.15
CA LEU A 10 -14.88 -1.28 -4.45
C LEU A 10 -13.72 -2.05 -5.05
N HIS A 11 -13.86 -2.41 -6.33
CA HIS A 11 -12.80 -3.05 -7.09
C HIS A 11 -11.61 -2.08 -7.22
N VAL A 12 -10.45 -2.47 -6.70
CA VAL A 12 -9.25 -1.65 -6.64
C VAL A 12 -8.09 -2.16 -7.49
N GLY A 13 -8.17 -3.41 -7.94
CA GLY A 13 -7.17 -4.01 -8.79
C GLY A 13 -7.33 -5.50 -8.94
N TRP A 14 -6.27 -6.15 -9.42
CA TRP A 14 -6.26 -7.56 -9.74
C TRP A 14 -5.05 -8.25 -9.13
N ILE A 15 -5.17 -9.54 -8.82
CA ILE A 15 -4.04 -10.40 -8.48
C ILE A 15 -3.96 -11.58 -9.44
N ASP A 16 -2.74 -11.94 -9.87
CA ASP A 16 -2.47 -13.08 -10.74
C ASP A 16 -1.19 -13.79 -10.30
N GLY A 17 -1.34 -14.94 -9.65
CA GLY A 17 -0.24 -15.61 -8.95
C GLY A 17 0.37 -14.68 -7.89
N ASP A 18 1.66 -14.39 -8.03
CA ASP A 18 2.39 -13.49 -7.14
C ASP A 18 2.38 -12.02 -7.61
N HIS A 19 1.61 -11.65 -8.63
CA HIS A 19 1.63 -10.29 -9.18
C HIS A 19 0.33 -9.53 -8.88
N VAL A 20 0.47 -8.30 -8.41
CA VAL A 20 -0.63 -7.37 -8.11
C VAL A 20 -0.66 -6.26 -9.14
N PHE A 21 -1.83 -6.02 -9.71
CA PHE A 21 -2.09 -5.02 -10.73
C PHE A 21 -3.13 -4.02 -10.23
N ASP A 22 -3.05 -2.77 -10.68
CA ASP A 22 -4.16 -1.83 -10.50
C ASP A 22 -5.32 -2.12 -11.46
N ARG A 23 -6.40 -1.33 -11.36
CA ARG A 23 -7.59 -1.45 -12.23
C ARG A 23 -7.27 -1.40 -13.72
N ASP A 24 -6.21 -0.70 -14.11
CA ASP A 24 -5.78 -0.54 -15.50
C ASP A 24 -4.77 -1.60 -15.92
N ILE A 25 -4.62 -2.67 -15.13
CA ILE A 25 -3.68 -3.77 -15.38
C ILE A 25 -2.24 -3.24 -15.47
N VAL A 26 -1.91 -2.18 -14.73
CA VAL A 26 -0.51 -1.78 -14.53
C VAL A 26 0.03 -2.59 -13.37
N TRP A 27 1.17 -3.25 -13.56
CA TRP A 27 1.82 -4.01 -12.50
C TRP A 27 2.33 -3.07 -11.39
N ARG A 28 1.85 -3.26 -10.15
CA ARG A 28 2.12 -2.34 -9.02
C ARG A 28 2.86 -2.99 -7.86
N ALA A 29 2.64 -4.27 -7.61
CA ALA A 29 3.32 -4.99 -6.54
C ALA A 29 3.50 -6.47 -6.88
N PHE A 30 4.37 -7.15 -6.15
CA PHE A 30 4.55 -8.60 -6.24
C PHE A 30 4.75 -9.23 -4.87
N ALA A 31 4.39 -10.50 -4.74
CA ALA A 31 4.62 -11.31 -3.56
C ALA A 31 5.95 -12.09 -3.71
N SER A 32 6.69 -12.20 -2.62
CA SER A 32 7.83 -13.10 -2.47
C SER A 32 7.69 -13.80 -1.13
N GLY A 33 7.23 -15.06 -1.16
CA GLY A 33 6.69 -15.73 0.02
C GLY A 33 5.45 -14.98 0.54
N ASP A 34 5.40 -14.75 1.85
CA ASP A 34 4.30 -14.01 2.50
C ASP A 34 4.49 -12.49 2.47
N HIS A 35 5.55 -11.96 1.85
CA HIS A 35 5.84 -10.52 1.82
C HIS A 35 5.44 -9.89 0.49
N LEU A 36 4.86 -8.69 0.54
CA LEU A 36 4.49 -7.89 -0.61
C LEU A 36 5.48 -6.75 -0.81
N PHE A 37 5.91 -6.54 -2.06
CA PHE A 37 6.87 -5.53 -2.45
C PHE A 37 6.31 -4.66 -3.57
N CYS A 38 6.65 -3.37 -3.56
CA CYS A 38 6.33 -2.46 -4.65
C CYS A 38 7.11 -2.84 -5.93
N ALA A 39 6.43 -2.95 -7.06
CA ALA A 39 7.03 -3.33 -8.33
C ALA A 39 7.94 -2.25 -8.96
N VAL A 40 7.93 -1.02 -8.41
CA VAL A 40 8.77 0.09 -8.89
C VAL A 40 9.95 0.32 -7.96
N SER A 41 9.70 0.48 -6.65
CA SER A 41 10.74 0.82 -5.68
C SER A 41 11.35 -0.39 -4.97
N ASN A 42 10.77 -1.58 -5.12
CA ASN A 42 11.10 -2.78 -4.34
C ASN A 42 10.96 -2.58 -2.82
N ALA A 43 10.24 -1.54 -2.40
CA ALA A 43 9.97 -1.29 -0.99
C ALA A 43 8.95 -2.31 -0.49
N TRP A 44 9.20 -2.86 0.71
CA TRP A 44 8.26 -3.72 1.40
C TRP A 44 6.96 -2.94 1.72
N ARG A 45 5.81 -3.55 1.42
CA ARG A 45 4.47 -2.97 1.59
C ARG A 45 3.61 -3.66 2.64
N GLY A 46 4.06 -4.81 3.13
CA GLY A 46 3.33 -5.62 4.08
C GLY A 46 3.31 -7.08 3.68
N SER A 47 2.25 -7.79 4.01
CA SER A 47 2.19 -9.23 3.84
C SER A 47 0.94 -9.70 3.11
N ARG A 48 1.02 -10.89 2.52
CA ARG A 48 -0.13 -11.59 1.94
C ARG A 48 -0.46 -12.77 2.83
N HIS A 49 -1.70 -12.87 3.30
CA HIS A 49 -2.15 -14.00 4.11
C HIS A 49 -3.53 -14.47 3.66
N GLY A 50 -3.59 -15.70 3.13
CA GLY A 50 -4.81 -16.25 2.56
C GLY A 50 -5.38 -15.37 1.43
N SER A 51 -6.61 -14.88 1.62
CA SER A 51 -7.29 -13.96 0.69
C SER A 51 -6.97 -12.48 0.93
N ALA A 52 -6.23 -12.13 1.99
CA ALA A 52 -5.99 -10.75 2.38
C ALA A 52 -4.60 -10.23 1.94
N LEU A 53 -4.56 -8.98 1.51
CA LEU A 53 -3.37 -8.16 1.39
C LEU A 53 -3.32 -7.23 2.59
N LEU A 54 -2.22 -7.29 3.33
CA LEU A 54 -2.01 -6.60 4.58
C LEU A 54 -0.99 -5.48 4.41
N ASP A 55 -1.16 -4.40 5.17
CA ASP A 55 -0.14 -3.37 5.30
C ASP A 55 1.04 -3.85 6.15
N THR A 56 2.04 -2.99 6.35
CA THR A 56 3.18 -3.25 7.24
C THR A 56 2.75 -3.45 8.70
N SER A 57 1.52 -3.06 9.04
CA SER A 57 0.88 -3.26 10.33
C SER A 57 0.11 -4.56 10.49
N GLY A 58 0.03 -5.38 9.44
CA GLY A 58 -0.77 -6.61 9.46
C GLY A 58 -2.27 -6.36 9.33
N LEU A 59 -2.69 -5.11 9.06
CA LEU A 59 -4.09 -4.74 8.87
C LEU A 59 -4.51 -4.92 7.40
N ILE A 60 -5.77 -5.29 7.18
CA ILE A 60 -6.26 -5.59 5.84
C ILE A 60 -6.40 -4.30 5.02
N VAL A 61 -5.79 -4.27 3.85
CA VAL A 61 -5.90 -3.16 2.87
C VAL A 61 -6.83 -3.55 1.74
N ALA A 62 -6.68 -4.77 1.23
CA ALA A 62 -7.53 -5.30 0.18
C ALA A 62 -7.68 -6.81 0.34
N TRP A 63 -8.68 -7.38 -0.31
CA TRP A 63 -8.86 -8.83 -0.33
C TRP A 63 -9.33 -9.32 -1.69
N ARG A 64 -9.04 -10.59 -1.97
CA ARG A 64 -9.62 -11.34 -3.09
C ARG A 64 -10.90 -12.03 -2.68
N GLU A 65 -11.87 -12.08 -3.58
CA GLU A 65 -13.10 -12.84 -3.38
C GLU A 65 -12.83 -14.35 -3.27
N GLY A 66 -13.57 -15.02 -2.38
CA GLY A 66 -13.52 -16.47 -2.16
C GLY A 66 -13.63 -16.89 -0.70
N GLU A 67 -12.91 -16.19 0.19
CA GLU A 67 -12.93 -16.45 1.65
C GLU A 67 -12.83 -15.13 2.43
N PRO A 68 -13.41 -15.06 3.65
CA PRO A 68 -13.31 -13.88 4.50
C PRO A 68 -11.85 -13.50 4.75
N PRO A 69 -11.44 -12.24 4.50
CA PRO A 69 -10.10 -11.81 4.82
C PRO A 69 -9.92 -11.81 6.34
N ARG A 70 -8.82 -12.38 6.81
CA ARG A 70 -8.44 -12.42 8.22
C ARG A 70 -7.22 -11.54 8.42
N ALA A 71 -7.23 -10.67 9.43
CA ALA A 71 -6.00 -10.04 9.87
C ALA A 71 -5.00 -11.14 10.29
N ALA A 72 -3.74 -10.91 9.97
CA ALA A 72 -2.67 -11.82 10.35
C ALA A 72 -1.73 -11.12 11.33
N ARG A 73 -1.01 -11.93 12.10
CA ARG A 73 0.06 -11.44 12.96
C ARG A 73 1.05 -10.62 12.12
N ARG A 74 1.41 -9.42 12.61
CA ARG A 74 2.45 -8.57 12.01
C ARG A 74 3.67 -9.41 11.63
N LEU A 75 4.05 -9.35 10.35
CA LEU A 75 5.36 -9.80 9.91
C LEU A 75 6.36 -8.66 10.09
N SER A 76 7.60 -9.01 10.43
CA SER A 76 8.71 -8.05 10.45
C SER A 76 9.05 -7.63 9.01
N PRO A 77 9.57 -6.40 8.80
CA PRO A 77 10.08 -6.00 7.50
C PRO A 77 11.06 -7.02 6.94
N ALA A 78 10.82 -7.46 5.70
CA ALA A 78 11.77 -8.31 4.98
C ALA A 78 12.85 -7.46 4.29
N ALA A 79 14.05 -8.03 4.16
CA ALA A 79 15.06 -7.49 3.24
C ALA A 79 14.49 -7.43 1.81
N MET A 80 15.01 -6.52 0.97
CA MET A 80 14.58 -6.40 -0.43
C MET A 80 14.63 -7.76 -1.13
N ALA A 81 13.53 -8.15 -1.77
CA ALA A 81 13.46 -9.36 -2.57
C ALA A 81 14.09 -9.13 -3.96
N ALA A 82 14.56 -10.19 -4.61
CA ALA A 82 14.90 -10.12 -6.02
C ALA A 82 13.64 -9.75 -6.81
N MET A 83 13.69 -8.66 -7.59
CA MET A 83 12.56 -8.27 -8.43
C MET A 83 12.32 -9.34 -9.50
N PRO A 84 11.12 -9.95 -9.58
CA PRO A 84 10.81 -10.85 -10.67
C PRO A 84 10.77 -10.06 -11.98
N MET A 85 10.94 -10.77 -13.11
CA MET A 85 10.74 -10.16 -14.42
C MET A 85 9.33 -9.58 -14.50
N ARG A 86 9.22 -8.38 -15.06
CA ARG A 86 7.93 -7.73 -15.27
C ARG A 86 7.01 -8.69 -16.06
N PRO A 87 5.87 -9.10 -15.51
CA PRO A 87 4.96 -9.99 -16.21
C PRO A 87 4.42 -9.28 -17.46
N PHE A 88 4.16 -10.04 -18.51
CA PHE A 88 3.39 -9.55 -19.64
C PHE A 88 2.03 -9.06 -19.16
N ARG A 89 1.56 -7.93 -19.71
CA ARG A 89 0.28 -7.35 -19.34
C ARG A 89 -0.85 -8.33 -19.73
N PRO A 90 -1.55 -8.95 -18.77
CA PRO A 90 -2.65 -9.84 -19.11
C PRO A 90 -3.82 -9.05 -19.71
N LYS A 91 -4.74 -9.75 -20.40
CA LYS A 91 -5.95 -9.12 -20.94
C LYS A 91 -6.83 -8.63 -19.77
N ARG A 92 -7.36 -7.41 -19.87
CA ARG A 92 -8.26 -6.83 -18.87
C ARG A 92 -9.51 -7.69 -18.75
N PRO A 93 -9.81 -8.27 -17.57
CA PRO A 93 -11.07 -8.98 -17.36
C PRO A 93 -12.24 -7.98 -17.31
N ILE A 94 -13.46 -8.49 -17.48
CA ILE A 94 -14.70 -7.71 -17.30
C ILE A 94 -14.78 -7.23 -15.85
N ASP A 95 -15.26 -6.00 -15.64
CA ASP A 95 -15.36 -5.40 -14.31
C ASP A 95 -16.22 -6.30 -13.40
N PRO A 96 -15.70 -6.74 -12.24
CA PRO A 96 -16.38 -7.68 -11.39
C PRO A 96 -17.58 -7.00 -10.73
N ARG A 97 -18.61 -7.79 -10.40
CA ARG A 97 -19.75 -7.28 -9.64
C ARG A 97 -19.29 -6.91 -8.22
N ARG A 98 -19.89 -5.86 -7.67
CA ARG A 98 -19.65 -5.46 -6.29
C ARG A 98 -20.10 -6.58 -5.35
N PRO A 99 -19.26 -7.07 -4.43
CA PRO A 99 -19.69 -8.04 -3.43
C PRO A 99 -20.74 -7.43 -2.50
N LEU A 100 -21.63 -8.27 -1.95
CA LEU A 100 -22.79 -7.83 -1.17
C LEU A 100 -22.46 -7.48 0.30
N PHE A 101 -21.42 -8.08 0.88
CA PHE A 101 -20.98 -7.83 2.26
C PHE A 101 -19.47 -8.06 2.40
N PRO A 102 -18.75 -7.33 3.29
CA PRO A 102 -17.42 -7.74 3.72
C PRO A 102 -17.63 -8.86 4.75
N GLN A 103 -17.02 -10.03 4.57
CA GLN A 103 -17.33 -11.17 5.43
C GLN A 103 -16.62 -11.14 6.83
N THR A 104 -16.21 -9.97 7.35
CA THR A 104 -15.48 -9.82 8.65
C THR A 104 -15.70 -8.47 9.36
N PRO A 105 -15.35 -8.34 10.67
CA PRO A 105 -15.67 -7.17 11.49
C PRO A 105 -14.84 -5.93 11.09
N LEU A 106 -15.45 -4.75 11.27
CA LEU A 106 -14.94 -3.45 10.85
C LEU A 106 -13.60 -3.05 11.51
N GLU A 107 -13.21 -3.68 12.62
CA GLU A 107 -12.05 -3.32 13.45
C GLU A 107 -10.68 -3.83 12.93
N GLU A 108 -10.66 -4.66 11.88
CA GLU A 108 -9.42 -5.28 11.35
C GLU A 108 -8.87 -4.62 10.08
N TRP A 109 -9.49 -3.53 9.63
CA TRP A 109 -9.10 -2.81 8.41
C TRP A 109 -8.01 -1.78 8.67
N SER A 110 -7.07 -1.65 7.73
CA SER A 110 -6.10 -0.57 7.76
C SER A 110 -6.82 0.78 7.61
N PRO A 111 -6.37 1.84 8.32
CA PRO A 111 -6.84 3.19 8.04
C PRO A 111 -6.40 3.67 6.65
N LEU A 112 -5.40 3.02 6.04
CA LEU A 112 -4.86 3.39 4.74
C LEU A 112 -5.83 3.06 3.60
N GLY A 113 -6.01 4.00 2.69
CA GLY A 113 -6.64 3.74 1.39
C GLY A 113 -5.74 2.91 0.46
N TRP A 114 -6.33 2.29 -0.57
CA TRP A 114 -5.58 1.47 -1.54
C TRP A 114 -4.45 2.25 -2.23
N GLN A 115 -4.72 3.48 -2.65
CA GLN A 115 -3.73 4.34 -3.29
C GLN A 115 -2.61 4.72 -2.33
N GLU A 116 -2.92 5.01 -1.07
CA GLU A 116 -1.92 5.31 -0.04
C GLU A 116 -1.05 4.09 0.27
N TRP A 117 -1.61 2.89 0.21
CA TRP A 117 -0.83 1.66 0.37
C TRP A 117 0.12 1.40 -0.81
N LEU A 118 -0.33 1.63 -2.05
CA LEU A 118 0.49 1.48 -3.24
C LEU A 118 1.59 2.57 -3.34
N PHE A 119 1.20 3.80 -3.06
CA PHE A 119 2.01 5.01 -3.15
C PHE A 119 1.94 5.78 -1.83
N PRO A 120 2.56 5.27 -0.75
CA PRO A 120 2.65 6.02 0.48
C PRO A 120 3.38 7.32 0.17
N LEU A 121 2.78 8.42 0.60
CA LEU A 121 3.43 9.71 0.60
C LEU A 121 4.81 9.54 1.27
N PRO A 122 5.86 10.21 0.77
CA PRO A 122 7.09 10.32 1.55
C PRO A 122 6.71 10.84 2.94
N PRO A 123 7.34 10.35 4.02
CA PRO A 123 7.09 10.91 5.34
C PRO A 123 7.24 12.43 5.24
N ALA A 124 6.28 13.18 5.76
CA ALA A 124 6.38 14.64 5.85
C ALA A 124 7.76 14.95 6.45
N GLY A 125 8.64 15.51 5.62
CA GLY A 125 9.96 15.91 6.06
C GLY A 125 9.81 17.02 7.11
N PRO A 126 10.79 17.20 7.99
CA PRO A 126 10.76 18.25 9.02
C PRO A 126 10.86 19.70 8.46
N ASP A 127 10.66 19.94 7.17
CA ASP A 127 10.99 21.21 6.50
C ASP A 127 9.95 22.33 6.62
N ASP A 128 8.83 22.11 7.32
CA ASP A 128 7.80 23.16 7.52
C ASP A 128 8.00 23.98 8.83
N ALA A 129 9.11 23.80 9.55
CA ALA A 129 9.35 24.49 10.83
C ALA A 129 10.14 25.82 10.73
N ASP A 130 10.81 26.12 9.62
CA ASP A 130 11.80 27.22 9.57
C ASP A 130 11.42 28.37 8.61
N ALA A 131 10.12 28.65 8.47
CA ALA A 131 9.64 29.81 7.73
C ALA A 131 8.78 30.73 8.61
N ASP A 132 9.32 31.19 9.74
CA ASP A 132 8.81 32.41 10.37
C ASP A 132 9.95 33.29 10.93
N THR A 133 10.28 34.28 10.10
CA THR A 133 10.62 35.65 10.48
C THR A 133 11.93 35.89 11.25
N ASN A 134 12.94 36.10 10.42
CA ASN A 134 13.87 37.21 10.52
C ASN A 134 13.22 38.49 11.12
N ARG A 135 13.52 38.79 12.39
CA ARG A 135 13.45 40.15 12.96
C ARG A 135 14.70 40.41 13.80
N ALA A 136 15.77 40.85 13.13
CA ALA A 136 16.80 41.63 13.79
C ALA A 136 16.21 42.95 14.31
N PRO A 137 16.70 43.45 15.45
CA PRO A 137 17.12 44.84 15.51
C PRO A 137 18.63 44.91 15.76
N GLY A 138 19.30 45.80 15.04
CA GLY A 138 20.74 45.96 15.02
C GLY A 138 21.35 46.28 16.37
N ASN A 139 22.53 45.71 16.61
CA ASN A 139 23.51 46.29 17.50
C ASN A 139 24.43 47.16 16.64
N ASP A 140 24.27 48.48 16.75
CA ASP A 140 25.30 49.42 16.34
C ASP A 140 26.50 49.27 17.30
N ASP A 141 27.64 48.93 16.71
CA ASP A 141 28.97 49.05 17.33
C ASP A 141 29.30 50.53 17.59
N ALA A 142 29.78 50.86 18.79
CA ALA A 142 30.75 51.93 18.97
C ALA A 142 31.55 51.70 20.27
N ALA A 143 32.82 51.37 20.08
CA ALA A 143 33.87 51.49 21.07
C ALA A 143 34.40 52.94 21.09
N ASP A 144 34.46 53.56 22.27
CA ASP A 144 35.60 54.31 22.86
C ASP A 144 35.23 54.66 24.32
#